data_AF-A0AAN0M1Q2-F1
#
_entry.id   AF-A0AAN0M1Q2-F1
#
_cell.length_a   1.000
_cell.length_b   1.000
_cell.length_c   1.000
_cell.angle_alpha   90.00
_cell.angle_beta   90.00
_cell.angle_gamma   90.00
#
_symmetry.space_group_name_H-M   'P 1'
#
loop_
_entity.id
_entity.type
_entity.pdbx_description
1 polymer ?
#
loop_
_entity_poly.entity_id
_entity_poly.type
_entity_poly.pdbx_seq_one_letter_code
_entity_poly.pdbx_strand_id
1 'polypeptide(L)'
;MDPQTTKTILTLLKSLNQKLGITIVVITHEMDVIKEICDRVAVMESGSVKEISDVVSIFSKPQAQISKDFVANTTNINQLHQIFQDNPEIINLADDRELIRIDFYGESTKDSTISYISRVFDVDTSIVFANIEVIKHDIIGSMVVILSGERRHEALDYLQTIDAKVEVYK
;
A
#
# COMPACT_ATOMS: atom_id res chain seq x y z
N MET A 1 -0.58 1.78 -26.19
CA MET A 1 0.74 2.35 -26.56
C MET A 1 1.78 1.53 -25.84
N ASP A 2 2.96 1.34 -26.42
CA ASP A 2 4.02 0.55 -25.77
C ASP A 2 4.42 1.20 -24.43
N PRO A 3 4.61 0.43 -23.34
CA PRO A 3 4.87 0.97 -22.00
C PRO A 3 6.08 1.93 -21.93
N GLN A 4 7.12 1.67 -22.73
CA GLN A 4 8.30 2.54 -22.82
C GLN A 4 7.98 3.90 -23.45
N THR A 5 7.17 3.91 -24.51
CA THR A 5 6.78 5.15 -25.21
C THR A 5 5.87 5.99 -24.34
N THR A 6 4.95 5.36 -23.59
CA THR A 6 4.04 6.04 -22.66
C THR A 6 4.81 6.80 -21.58
N LYS A 7 5.80 6.18 -20.92
CA LYS A 7 6.62 6.85 -19.88
C LYS A 7 7.35 8.08 -20.38
N THR A 8 7.88 8.03 -21.60
CA THR A 8 8.59 9.17 -22.21
C THR A 8 7.67 10.38 -22.38
N ILE A 9 6.43 10.15 -22.83
CA ILE A 9 5.42 11.20 -23.00
C ILE A 9 4.99 11.76 -21.64
N LEU A 10 4.75 10.88 -20.65
CA LEU A 10 4.36 11.29 -19.30
C LEU A 10 5.43 12.15 -18.62
N THR A 11 6.69 11.76 -18.75
CA THR A 11 7.83 12.54 -18.25
C THR A 11 7.90 13.91 -18.94
N LEU A 12 7.67 13.97 -20.25
CA LEU A 12 7.62 15.24 -20.98
C LEU A 12 6.49 16.12 -20.47
N LEU A 13 5.27 15.59 -20.33
CA LEU A 13 4.11 16.33 -19.82
C LEU A 13 4.36 16.90 -18.42
N LYS A 14 4.93 16.10 -17.52
CA LYS A 14 5.33 16.54 -16.18
C LYS A 14 6.34 17.69 -16.23
N SER A 15 7.35 17.58 -17.10
CA SER A 15 8.34 18.64 -17.27
C SER A 15 7.74 19.94 -17.83
N LEU A 16 6.77 19.84 -18.74
CA LEU A 16 6.07 21.00 -19.32
C LEU A 16 5.18 21.68 -18.28
N ASN A 17 4.43 20.91 -17.48
CA ASN A 17 3.67 21.43 -16.35
C ASN A 17 4.58 22.22 -15.40
N GLN A 18 5.71 21.66 -14.99
CA GLN A 18 6.66 22.32 -14.08
C GLN A 18 7.30 23.58 -14.69
N LYS A 19 7.68 23.54 -15.97
CA LYS A 19 8.36 24.67 -16.64
C LYS A 19 7.41 25.80 -17.02
N LEU A 20 6.20 25.47 -17.45
CA LEU A 20 5.25 26.42 -18.05
C LEU A 20 4.09 26.78 -17.12
N GLY A 21 3.89 26.06 -16.02
CA GLY A 21 2.77 26.26 -15.10
C GLY A 21 1.40 25.92 -15.70
N ILE A 22 1.36 25.04 -16.72
CA ILE A 22 0.12 24.67 -17.41
C ILE A 22 -0.68 23.62 -16.62
N THR A 23 -2.01 23.74 -16.62
CA THR A 23 -2.90 22.71 -16.04
C THR A 23 -3.07 21.55 -17.02
N ILE A 24 -2.87 20.33 -16.55
CA ILE A 24 -3.05 19.11 -17.34
C ILE A 24 -4.14 18.26 -16.71
N VAL A 25 -5.09 17.78 -17.54
CA VAL A 25 -6.10 16.80 -17.15
C VAL A 25 -5.85 15.52 -17.94
N VAL A 26 -5.69 14.40 -17.23
CA VAL A 26 -5.44 13.09 -17.83
C VAL A 26 -6.58 12.15 -17.46
N ILE A 27 -7.09 11.42 -18.45
CA ILE A 27 -8.11 10.39 -18.26
C ILE A 27 -7.45 9.06 -18.61
N THR A 28 -7.36 8.17 -17.64
CA THR A 28 -6.74 6.86 -17.79
C THR A 28 -7.36 5.86 -16.83
N HIS A 29 -7.23 4.58 -17.17
CA HIS A 29 -7.53 3.45 -16.28
C HIS A 29 -6.24 2.87 -15.67
N GLU A 30 -5.08 3.31 -16.14
CA GLU A 30 -3.77 2.84 -15.69
C GLU A 30 -3.33 3.62 -14.46
N MET A 31 -3.34 2.94 -13.31
CA MET A 31 -2.93 3.53 -12.03
C MET A 31 -1.45 3.92 -11.99
N ASP A 32 -0.58 3.23 -12.75
CA ASP A 32 0.84 3.59 -12.87
C ASP A 32 1.05 4.99 -13.45
N VAL A 33 0.23 5.38 -14.44
CA VAL A 33 0.24 6.73 -15.02
C VAL A 33 -0.17 7.77 -13.98
N ILE A 34 -1.18 7.45 -13.17
CA ILE A 34 -1.69 8.33 -12.12
C ILE A 34 -0.61 8.58 -11.06
N LYS A 35 0.11 7.53 -10.63
CA LYS A 35 1.23 7.64 -9.69
C LYS A 35 2.35 8.55 -10.20
N GLU A 36 2.62 8.53 -11.50
CA GLU A 36 3.78 9.19 -12.09
C GLU A 36 3.61 10.71 -12.26
N ILE A 37 2.45 11.17 -12.72
CA ILE A 37 2.26 12.56 -13.17
C ILE A 37 1.11 13.33 -12.52
N CYS A 38 0.16 12.68 -11.84
CA CYS A 38 -1.01 13.37 -11.31
C CYS A 38 -0.75 13.94 -9.91
N ASP A 39 -1.46 15.02 -9.56
CA ASP A 39 -1.48 15.57 -8.19
C ASP A 39 -2.74 15.21 -7.42
N ARG A 40 -3.86 15.21 -8.14
CA ARG A 40 -5.18 14.86 -7.63
C ARG A 40 -5.81 13.87 -8.59
N VAL A 41 -6.69 13.05 -8.05
CA VAL A 41 -7.40 12.01 -8.79
C VAL A 41 -8.87 12.13 -8.49
N ALA A 42 -9.69 11.97 -9.53
CA ALA A 42 -11.12 11.75 -9.41
C ALA A 42 -11.43 10.35 -9.95
N VAL A 43 -11.86 9.44 -9.08
CA VAL A 43 -12.28 8.10 -9.48
C VAL A 43 -13.76 8.14 -9.82
N MET A 44 -14.10 7.68 -11.02
CA MET A 44 -15.46 7.73 -11.56
C MET A 44 -15.99 6.33 -11.85
N GLU A 45 -17.27 6.11 -11.57
CA GLU A 45 -17.98 4.87 -11.87
C GLU A 45 -19.44 5.21 -12.18
N SER A 46 -20.01 4.55 -13.20
CA SER A 46 -21.40 4.75 -13.63
C SER A 46 -21.76 6.22 -13.86
N GLY A 47 -20.85 6.99 -14.47
CA GLY A 47 -21.06 8.41 -14.79
C GLY A 47 -21.04 9.37 -13.60
N SER A 48 -20.64 8.91 -12.41
CA SER A 48 -20.54 9.74 -11.21
C SER A 48 -19.15 9.69 -10.61
N VAL A 49 -18.70 10.79 -10.00
CA VAL A 49 -17.46 10.80 -9.23
C VAL A 49 -17.70 10.11 -7.89
N LYS A 50 -16.96 9.03 -7.63
CA LYS A 50 -17.06 8.24 -6.41
C LYS A 50 -16.07 8.69 -5.34
N GLU A 51 -14.91 9.18 -5.75
CA GLU A 51 -13.86 9.62 -4.84
C GLU A 51 -13.01 10.72 -5.50
N ILE A 52 -12.65 11.74 -4.74
CA ILE A 52 -11.69 12.76 -5.14
C ILE A 52 -10.70 12.93 -4.01
N SER A 53 -9.42 12.67 -4.27
CA SER A 53 -8.37 12.90 -3.27
C SER A 53 -7.03 13.22 -3.95
N ASP A 54 -6.01 13.52 -3.14
CA ASP A 54 -4.64 13.51 -3.63
C ASP A 54 -4.20 12.09 -3.98
N VAL A 55 -3.19 11.98 -4.85
CA VAL A 55 -2.70 10.68 -5.32
C VAL A 55 -2.28 9.79 -4.15
N VAL A 56 -1.56 10.32 -3.16
CA VAL A 56 -1.05 9.52 -2.04
C VAL A 56 -2.20 8.93 -1.23
N SER A 57 -3.24 9.70 -0.95
CA SER A 57 -4.46 9.25 -0.26
C SER A 57 -5.20 8.14 -1.02
N ILE A 58 -5.31 8.24 -2.36
CA ILE A 58 -5.95 7.19 -3.17
C ILE A 58 -5.21 5.86 -3.06
N PHE A 59 -3.87 5.87 -3.07
CA PHE A 59 -3.08 4.64 -2.99
C PHE A 59 -2.87 4.12 -1.56
N SER A 60 -2.95 5.01 -0.56
CA SER A 60 -2.76 4.63 0.84
C SER A 60 -4.06 4.21 1.52
N LYS A 61 -5.08 5.07 1.49
CA LYS A 61 -6.34 4.90 2.24
C LYS A 61 -7.55 5.13 1.32
N PRO A 62 -7.71 4.35 0.22
CA PRO A 62 -8.85 4.49 -0.69
C PRO A 62 -10.17 4.25 0.04
N GLN A 63 -11.13 5.16 -0.16
CA GLN A 63 -12.42 5.12 0.51
C GLN A 63 -13.47 4.35 -0.30
N ALA A 64 -13.59 4.64 -1.59
CA ALA A 64 -14.56 4.00 -2.46
C ALA A 64 -14.12 2.59 -2.86
N GLN A 65 -15.08 1.68 -3.03
CA GLN A 65 -14.80 0.29 -3.40
C GLN A 65 -14.04 0.20 -4.73
N ILE A 66 -14.48 0.94 -5.73
CA ILE A 66 -13.82 1.00 -7.03
C ILE A 66 -12.35 1.45 -6.93
N SER A 67 -12.05 2.41 -6.04
CA SER A 67 -10.67 2.85 -5.78
C SER A 67 -9.84 1.74 -5.15
N LYS A 68 -10.40 0.99 -4.20
CA LYS A 68 -9.75 -0.18 -3.59
C LYS A 68 -9.43 -1.25 -4.64
N ASP A 69 -10.38 -1.53 -5.54
CA ASP A 69 -10.21 -2.53 -6.59
C ASP A 69 -9.10 -2.14 -7.57
N PHE A 70 -9.05 -0.86 -7.97
CA PHE A 70 -7.97 -0.34 -8.83
C PHE A 70 -6.59 -0.43 -8.16
N VAL A 71 -6.49 -0.06 -6.88
CA VAL A 71 -5.23 -0.13 -6.13
C VAL A 71 -4.81 -1.59 -5.94
N ALA A 72 -5.74 -2.49 -5.60
CA ALA A 72 -5.45 -3.91 -5.44
C ALA A 72 -4.91 -4.56 -6.72
N ASN A 73 -5.45 -4.20 -7.88
CA ASN A 73 -5.00 -4.73 -9.18
C ASN A 73 -3.62 -4.21 -9.62
N THR A 74 -3.20 -3.06 -9.10
CA THR A 74 -1.92 -2.42 -9.47
C THR A 74 -0.82 -2.74 -8.48
N THR A 75 -1.18 -2.99 -7.22
CA THR A 75 -0.23 -3.36 -6.17
C THR A 75 0.10 -4.84 -6.24
N ASN A 76 1.25 -5.22 -5.68
CA ASN A 76 1.66 -6.62 -5.56
C ASN A 76 0.80 -7.44 -4.56
N ILE A 77 -0.38 -6.94 -4.15
CA ILE A 77 -1.34 -7.67 -3.29
C ILE A 77 -1.78 -8.98 -3.98
N ASN A 78 -1.83 -9.02 -5.31
CA ASN A 78 -2.09 -10.27 -6.03
C ASN A 78 -1.03 -11.36 -5.76
N GLN A 79 0.23 -10.97 -5.49
CA GLN A 79 1.28 -11.92 -5.13
C GLN A 79 1.03 -12.52 -3.74
N LEU A 80 0.48 -11.75 -2.80
CA LEU A 80 0.08 -12.27 -1.49
C LEU A 80 -0.97 -13.38 -1.61
N HIS A 81 -2.01 -13.15 -2.40
CA HIS A 81 -3.04 -14.17 -2.64
C HIS A 81 -2.44 -15.44 -3.24
N GLN A 82 -1.50 -15.31 -4.17
CA GLN A 82 -0.83 -16.46 -4.78
C GLN A 82 0.07 -17.20 -3.78
N ILE A 83 0.85 -16.48 -2.96
CA ILE A 83 1.68 -17.07 -1.89
C ILE A 83 0.82 -17.94 -0.96
N PHE A 84 -0.35 -17.43 -0.56
CA PHE A 84 -1.28 -18.15 0.30
C PHE A 84 -1.95 -19.35 -0.36
N GLN A 85 -2.23 -19.28 -1.67
CA GLN A 85 -2.76 -20.41 -2.43
C GLN A 85 -1.73 -21.53 -2.57
N ASP A 86 -0.48 -21.16 -2.85
CA ASP A 86 0.61 -22.11 -3.08
C ASP A 86 1.15 -22.71 -1.76
N ASN A 87 0.97 -22.03 -0.63
CA ASN A 87 1.51 -22.41 0.68
C ASN A 87 0.45 -22.23 1.81
N PRO A 88 -0.61 -23.07 1.83
CA PRO A 88 -1.72 -22.93 2.79
C PRO A 88 -1.30 -23.09 4.27
N GLU A 89 -0.17 -23.73 4.55
CA GLU A 89 0.42 -23.85 5.88
C GLU A 89 0.83 -22.51 6.51
N ILE A 90 0.99 -21.46 5.70
CA ILE A 90 1.27 -20.10 6.19
C ILE A 90 0.05 -19.50 6.92
N ILE A 91 -1.16 -19.94 6.55
CA ILE A 91 -2.42 -19.47 7.17
C ILE A 91 -2.84 -20.41 8.32
N ASN A 92 -2.54 -21.72 8.21
CA ASN A 92 -2.85 -22.70 9.24
C ASN A 92 -1.79 -22.70 10.36
N LEU A 93 -1.77 -21.62 11.13
CA LEU A 93 -0.82 -21.39 12.20
C LEU A 93 -1.25 -22.06 13.51
N ALA A 94 -0.27 -22.43 14.33
CA ALA A 94 -0.51 -22.85 15.70
C ALA A 94 -1.09 -21.69 16.53
N ASP A 95 -1.79 -22.02 17.62
CA ASP A 95 -2.49 -21.03 18.46
C ASP A 95 -1.58 -19.93 19.02
N ASP A 96 -0.26 -20.14 19.05
CA ASP A 96 0.79 -19.21 19.52
C ASP A 96 1.36 -18.29 18.42
N ARG A 97 0.84 -18.36 17.19
CA ARG A 97 1.21 -17.45 16.09
C ARG A 97 0.01 -16.76 15.45
N GLU A 98 0.24 -15.56 14.96
CA GLU A 98 -0.77 -14.77 14.24
C GLU A 98 -0.19 -14.21 12.94
N LEU A 99 -0.93 -14.36 11.85
CA LEU A 99 -0.58 -13.76 10.56
C LEU A 99 -1.20 -12.38 10.46
N ILE A 100 -0.38 -11.35 10.36
CA ILE A 100 -0.83 -9.96 10.37
C ILE A 100 -0.28 -9.22 9.16
N ARG A 101 -1.11 -8.36 8.58
CA ARG A 101 -0.73 -7.36 7.59
C ARG A 101 -0.53 -6.02 8.28
N ILE A 102 0.56 -5.35 7.95
CA ILE A 102 0.91 -4.01 8.42
C ILE A 102 1.10 -3.14 7.19
N ASP A 103 0.22 -2.16 6.98
CA ASP A 103 0.39 -1.15 5.94
C ASP A 103 1.04 0.11 6.54
N PHE A 104 2.09 0.59 5.87
CA PHE A 104 2.85 1.78 6.25
C PHE A 104 2.60 2.90 5.26
N TYR A 105 2.36 4.11 5.76
CA TYR A 105 2.11 5.29 4.94
C TYR A 105 2.97 6.47 5.41
N GLY A 106 3.65 7.14 4.48
CA GLY A 106 4.32 8.42 4.74
C GLY A 106 5.46 8.32 5.76
N GLU A 107 5.53 9.32 6.67
CA GLU A 107 6.63 9.47 7.64
C GLU A 107 6.73 8.37 8.70
N SER A 108 5.66 7.59 8.90
CA SER A 108 5.61 6.44 9.82
C SER A 108 6.57 5.30 9.41
N THR A 109 7.16 5.36 8.20
CA THR A 109 8.19 4.43 7.73
C THR A 109 9.58 4.68 8.33
N LYS A 110 9.80 5.80 9.01
CA LYS A 110 11.09 6.14 9.62
C LYS A 110 11.31 5.48 10.99
N ASP A 111 10.23 5.02 11.64
CA ASP A 111 10.32 4.36 12.93
C ASP A 111 10.51 2.85 12.75
N SER A 112 11.43 2.27 13.53
CA SER A 112 11.77 0.85 13.49
C SER A 112 10.68 -0.01 14.16
N THR A 113 9.42 0.10 13.71
CA THR A 113 8.24 -0.50 14.33
C THR A 113 8.41 -1.99 14.62
N ILE A 114 8.87 -2.75 13.63
CA ILE A 114 9.11 -4.20 13.78
C ILE A 114 10.15 -4.48 14.88
N SER A 115 11.27 -3.78 14.85
CA SER A 115 12.31 -3.95 15.86
C SER A 115 11.89 -3.43 17.24
N TYR A 116 11.03 -2.41 17.29
CA TYR A 116 10.46 -1.88 18.53
C TYR A 116 9.56 -2.92 19.18
N ILE A 117 8.59 -3.47 18.42
CA ILE A 117 7.67 -4.45 19.00
C ILE A 117 8.42 -5.69 19.47
N SER A 118 9.41 -6.15 18.70
CA SER A 118 10.22 -7.31 19.07
C SER A 118 10.96 -7.09 20.40
N ARG A 119 11.57 -5.92 20.61
CA ARG A 119 12.29 -5.61 21.87
C ARG A 119 11.40 -5.31 23.07
N VAL A 120 10.28 -4.61 22.85
CA VAL A 120 9.42 -4.10 23.94
C VAL A 120 8.43 -5.15 24.41
N PHE A 121 7.89 -5.92 23.47
CA PHE A 121 6.92 -6.98 23.77
C PHE A 121 7.56 -8.36 23.82
N ASP A 122 8.85 -8.51 23.49
CA ASP A 122 9.55 -9.81 23.48
C ASP A 122 8.85 -10.80 22.54
N VAL A 123 8.65 -10.34 21.29
CA VAL A 123 7.96 -11.08 20.23
C VAL A 123 8.86 -11.28 19.04
N ASP A 124 8.67 -12.40 18.34
CA ASP A 124 9.34 -12.69 17.10
C ASP A 124 8.44 -12.34 15.91
N THR A 125 9.02 -11.72 14.90
CA THR A 125 8.35 -11.34 13.65
C THR A 125 9.03 -12.02 12.47
N SER A 126 8.33 -12.94 11.81
CA SER A 126 8.82 -13.59 10.58
C SER A 126 8.14 -12.97 9.37
N ILE A 127 8.91 -12.39 8.45
CA ILE A 127 8.37 -11.74 7.25
C ILE A 127 7.98 -12.80 6.22
N VAL A 128 6.70 -12.82 5.84
CA VAL A 128 6.17 -13.66 4.76
C VAL A 128 6.22 -12.92 3.43
N PHE A 129 5.86 -11.63 3.47
CA PHE A 129 5.80 -10.77 2.30
C PHE A 129 6.11 -9.33 2.71
N ALA A 130 6.83 -8.61 1.86
CA ALA A 130 7.04 -7.19 2.03
C ALA A 130 7.09 -6.52 0.65
N ASN A 131 6.30 -5.47 0.47
CA ASN A 131 6.35 -4.63 -0.71
C ASN A 131 6.47 -3.17 -0.27
N ILE A 132 7.37 -2.43 -0.90
CA ILE A 132 7.57 -1.01 -0.68
C ILE A 132 7.53 -0.32 -2.03
N GLU A 133 6.74 0.73 -2.12
CA GLU A 133 6.60 1.55 -3.30
C GLU A 133 6.73 3.02 -2.94
N VAL A 134 7.41 3.78 -3.79
CA VAL A 134 7.54 5.23 -3.62
C VAL A 134 6.53 5.90 -4.53
N ILE A 135 5.58 6.61 -3.94
CA ILE A 135 4.59 7.39 -4.67
C ILE A 135 4.90 8.87 -4.43
N LYS A 136 5.40 9.53 -5.48
CA LYS A 136 5.96 10.87 -5.42
C LYS A 136 7.15 10.98 -4.45
N HIS A 137 6.92 11.47 -3.24
CA HIS A 137 7.93 11.63 -2.18
C HIS A 137 7.60 10.80 -0.93
N ASP A 138 6.44 10.15 -0.93
CA ASP A 138 5.98 9.33 0.19
C ASP A 138 6.28 7.86 -0.08
N ILE A 139 6.65 7.17 1.00
CA ILE A 139 6.85 5.73 0.98
C ILE A 139 5.54 5.08 1.43
N ILE A 140 5.04 4.18 0.60
CA ILE A 140 3.89 3.35 0.90
C ILE A 140 4.36 1.91 0.90
N GLY A 141 4.09 1.20 1.99
CA GLY A 141 4.53 -0.18 2.16
C GLY A 141 3.40 -1.07 2.67
N SER A 142 3.48 -2.35 2.34
CA SER A 142 2.65 -3.38 2.95
C SER A 142 3.55 -4.56 3.30
N MET A 143 3.44 -5.02 4.54
CA MET A 143 4.18 -6.17 5.04
C MET A 143 3.20 -7.17 5.64
N VAL A 144 3.38 -8.44 5.32
CA VAL A 144 2.70 -9.54 6.00
C VAL A 144 3.74 -10.30 6.80
N VAL A 145 3.48 -10.41 8.10
CA VAL A 145 4.37 -11.07 9.05
C VAL A 145 3.60 -12.09 9.87
N ILE A 146 4.31 -13.15 10.27
CA ILE A 146 3.87 -14.04 11.34
C ILE A 146 4.45 -13.47 12.63
N LEU A 147 3.57 -13.11 13.56
CA LEU A 147 3.91 -12.66 14.89
C LEU A 147 3.77 -13.84 15.87
N SER A 148 4.80 -14.09 16.67
CA SER A 148 4.81 -15.15 17.67
C SER A 148 5.38 -14.68 19.00
N GLY A 149 4.88 -15.24 20.10
CA GLY A 149 5.30 -14.90 21.47
C GLY A 149 4.11 -14.63 22.39
N GLU A 150 4.36 -14.74 23.70
CA GLU A 150 3.32 -14.65 24.75
C GLU A 150 2.60 -13.30 24.76
N ARG A 151 3.31 -12.20 24.47
CA ARG A 151 2.78 -10.83 24.51
C ARG A 151 2.39 -10.29 23.13
N ARG A 152 2.14 -11.17 22.15
CA ARG A 152 1.74 -10.78 20.78
C ARG A 152 0.50 -9.89 20.75
N HIS A 153 -0.47 -10.13 21.65
CA HIS A 153 -1.71 -9.35 21.70
C HIS A 153 -1.42 -7.90 22.12
N GLU A 154 -0.50 -7.68 23.07
CA GLU A 154 -0.06 -6.33 23.44
C GLU A 154 0.67 -5.63 22.30
N ALA A 155 1.49 -6.38 21.54
CA ALA A 155 2.16 -5.86 20.35
C ALA A 155 1.15 -5.47 19.26
N LEU A 156 0.11 -6.29 19.05
CA LEU A 156 -0.99 -6.01 18.13
C LEU A 156 -1.75 -4.75 18.51
N ASP A 157 -2.13 -4.61 19.78
CA ASP A 157 -2.82 -3.42 20.30
C ASP A 157 -1.97 -2.17 20.08
N TYR A 158 -0.66 -2.24 20.34
CA TYR A 158 0.26 -1.16 20.04
C TYR A 158 0.29 -0.83 18.54
N LEU A 159 0.38 -1.84 17.67
CA LEU A 159 0.40 -1.63 16.22
C LEU A 159 -0.88 -0.96 15.70
N GLN A 160 -2.03 -1.16 16.35
CA GLN A 160 -3.28 -0.47 16.00
C GLN A 160 -3.32 1.00 16.46
N THR A 161 -2.48 1.37 17.44
CA THR A 161 -2.43 2.75 17.98
C THR A 161 -1.51 3.67 17.17
N ILE A 162 -0.55 3.09 16.46
CA ILE A 162 0.29 3.82 15.50
C ILE A 162 -0.47 3.98 14.19
N ASP A 163 -0.14 4.97 13.35
CA ASP A 163 -0.79 5.22 12.04
C ASP A 163 -0.45 4.14 10.98
N ALA A 164 -0.27 2.89 11.42
CA ALA A 164 -0.21 1.70 10.61
C ALA A 164 -1.59 1.05 10.59
N LYS A 165 -2.07 0.68 9.40
CA LYS A 165 -3.30 -0.10 9.29
C LYS A 165 -2.92 -1.57 9.49
N VAL A 166 -3.48 -2.21 10.51
CA VAL A 166 -3.23 -3.62 10.82
C VAL A 166 -4.46 -4.47 10.52
N GLU A 167 -4.28 -5.53 9.73
CA GLU A 167 -5.32 -6.52 9.44
C GLU A 167 -4.81 -7.91 9.87
N VAL A 168 -5.62 -8.65 10.65
CA VAL A 168 -5.30 -10.02 11.08
C VAL A 168 -5.95 -10.99 10.11
N TYR A 169 -5.16 -11.89 9.52
CA TYR A 169 -5.68 -12.99 8.71
C TYR A 169 -6.12 -14.12 9.64
N LYS A 170 -7.31 -14.66 9.38
CA LYS A 170 -7.89 -15.82 10.08
C LYS A 170 -8.08 -16.98 9.12
#